data_AF-A0A8I2G089-F1
#
_entry.id   AF-A0A8I2G089-F1
#
_cell.length_a   1.000
_cell.length_b   1.000
_cell.length_c   1.000
_cell.angle_alpha   90.00
_cell.angle_beta   90.00
_cell.angle_gamma   90.00
#
_symmetry.space_group_name_H-M   'P 1'
#
loop_
_entity.id
_entity.type
_entity.pdbx_description
1 polymer ?
#
loop_
_entity_poly.entity_id
_entity_poly.type
_entity_poly.pdbx_seq_one_letter_code
_entity_poly.pdbx_strand_id
1 'polypeptide(L)'
;MNEIKDNSSKSIFGAIRRLVRLTYLDSRAMVKRYGITGPQSLVLKSLIESVEPLSSATLSRKLNVSPANITGIIDRLEEKGLVKRLKKQGDRRAIEYTQNYIDEKLSREEKTTLR
;
A
#
# COMPACT_ATOMS: atom_id res chain seq x y z
N MET A 1 -19.57 -28.30 24.51
CA MET A 1 -19.26 -27.98 23.09
C MET A 1 -19.42 -26.48 22.74
N ASN A 2 -20.21 -25.68 23.47
CA ASN A 2 -20.45 -24.27 23.14
C ASN A 2 -19.40 -23.27 23.67
N GLU A 3 -18.72 -23.54 24.79
CA GLU A 3 -17.72 -22.61 25.36
C GLU A 3 -16.38 -22.56 24.58
N ILE A 4 -15.95 -23.67 23.99
CA ILE A 4 -14.69 -23.74 23.22
C ILE A 4 -14.79 -22.92 21.91
N LYS A 5 -15.98 -22.86 21.29
CA LYS A 5 -16.25 -22.02 20.11
C LYS A 5 -16.31 -20.53 20.45
N ASP A 6 -16.82 -20.15 21.62
CA ASP A 6 -16.90 -18.76 22.07
C ASP A 6 -15.51 -18.17 22.36
N ASN A 7 -14.62 -18.94 23.00
CA ASN A 7 -13.28 -18.47 23.31
C ASN A 7 -12.38 -18.33 22.05
N SER A 8 -12.55 -19.24 21.08
CA SER A 8 -11.84 -19.18 19.79
C SER A 8 -12.26 -17.98 18.95
N SER A 9 -13.57 -17.68 18.93
CA SER A 9 -14.11 -16.51 18.22
C SER A 9 -13.59 -15.21 18.84
N LYS A 10 -13.63 -15.08 20.17
CA LYS A 10 -13.08 -13.92 20.90
C LYS A 10 -11.59 -13.70 20.61
N SER A 11 -10.80 -14.78 20.55
CA SER A 11 -9.38 -14.72 20.20
C SER A 11 -9.15 -14.20 18.78
N ILE A 12 -9.92 -14.71 17.80
CA ILE A 12 -9.85 -14.26 16.39
C ILE A 12 -10.19 -12.77 16.28
N PHE A 13 -11.28 -12.30 16.91
CA PHE A 13 -11.62 -10.88 16.91
C PHE A 13 -10.54 -10.02 17.61
N GLY A 14 -9.94 -10.54 18.68
CA GLY A 14 -8.80 -9.90 19.35
C GLY A 14 -7.59 -9.74 18.42
N ALA A 15 -7.26 -10.79 17.67
CA ALA A 15 -6.16 -10.78 16.70
C ALA A 15 -6.44 -9.81 15.53
N ILE A 16 -7.65 -9.83 14.96
CA ILE A 16 -8.07 -8.89 13.90
C ILE A 16 -7.96 -7.44 14.40
N ARG A 17 -8.48 -7.14 15.59
CA ARG A 17 -8.40 -5.79 16.16
C ARG A 17 -6.96 -5.34 16.36
N ARG A 18 -6.07 -6.24 16.78
CA ARG A 18 -4.64 -5.95 16.94
C ARG A 18 -3.99 -5.66 15.59
N LEU A 19 -4.29 -6.45 14.56
CA LEU A 19 -3.80 -6.24 13.20
C LEU A 19 -4.28 -4.90 12.63
N VAL A 20 -5.58 -4.61 12.72
CA VAL A 20 -6.16 -3.32 12.28
C VAL A 20 -5.49 -2.14 12.99
N ARG A 21 -5.25 -2.25 14.30
CA ARG A 21 -4.56 -1.20 15.08
C ARG A 21 -3.12 -0.99 14.60
N LEU A 22 -2.37 -2.06 14.36
CA LEU A 22 -1.00 -1.98 13.84
C LEU A 22 -0.98 -1.29 12.48
N THR A 23 -1.83 -1.73 11.55
CA THR A 23 -1.96 -1.09 10.22
C THR A 23 -2.35 0.39 10.33
N TYR A 24 -3.21 0.76 11.27
CA TYR A 24 -3.59 2.16 11.49
C TYR A 24 -2.43 3.01 12.03
N LEU A 25 -1.66 2.48 12.99
CA LEU A 25 -0.49 3.17 13.54
C LEU A 25 0.59 3.38 12.48
N ASP A 26 0.85 2.36 11.66
CA ASP A 26 1.77 2.46 10.52
C ASP A 26 1.27 3.51 9.52
N SER A 27 -0.02 3.49 9.18
CA SER A 27 -0.62 4.51 8.31
C SER A 27 -0.46 5.92 8.88
N ARG A 28 -0.62 6.12 10.19
CA ARG A 28 -0.43 7.45 10.81
C ARG A 28 1.02 7.91 10.74
N ALA A 29 1.97 7.00 10.92
CA ALA A 29 3.39 7.31 10.76
C ALA A 29 3.69 7.76 9.32
N MET A 30 3.13 7.07 8.33
CA MET A 30 3.29 7.43 6.91
C MET A 30 2.66 8.78 6.56
N VAL A 31 1.47 9.09 7.10
CA VAL A 31 0.86 10.42 6.93
C VAL A 31 1.74 11.51 7.53
N LYS A 32 2.24 11.31 8.76
CA LYS A 32 3.07 12.32 9.44
C LYS A 32 4.42 12.54 8.75
N ARG A 33 5.05 11.48 8.25
CA ARG A 33 6.40 11.53 7.65
C ARG A 33 6.41 11.94 6.18
N TYR A 34 5.39 11.52 5.42
CA TYR A 34 5.39 11.61 3.96
C TYR A 34 4.10 12.22 3.39
N GLY A 35 3.12 12.54 4.23
CA GLY A 35 1.84 13.08 3.78
C GLY A 35 1.03 12.08 2.94
N ILE A 36 1.27 10.78 3.09
CA ILE A 36 0.56 9.72 2.35
C ILE A 36 -0.34 8.89 3.26
N THR A 37 -1.50 8.51 2.75
CA THR A 37 -2.48 7.67 3.45
C THR A 37 -2.11 6.18 3.38
N GLY A 38 -2.69 5.35 4.26
CA GLY A 38 -2.50 3.89 4.23
C GLY A 38 -2.74 3.25 2.86
N PRO A 39 -3.87 3.54 2.16
CA PRO A 39 -4.10 3.04 0.81
C PRO A 39 -3.04 3.47 -0.21
N GLN A 40 -2.54 4.70 -0.12
CA GLN A 40 -1.45 5.19 -0.98
C GLN A 40 -0.13 4.44 -0.71
N SER A 41 0.17 4.18 0.56
CA SER A 41 1.33 3.38 0.97
C SER A 41 1.26 1.94 0.45
N LEU A 42 0.08 1.32 0.45
CA LEU A 42 -0.11 -0.04 -0.07
C LEU A 42 0.10 -0.12 -1.58
N VAL A 43 -0.36 0.89 -2.33
CA VAL A 43 -0.10 0.99 -3.77
C VAL A 43 1.39 1.15 -4.04
N LEU A 44 2.08 2.06 -3.34
CA LEU A 44 3.52 2.25 -3.50
C LEU A 44 4.30 0.98 -3.18
N LYS A 45 4.03 0.33 -2.05
CA LYS A 45 4.66 -0.94 -1.67
C LYS A 45 4.46 -2.01 -2.75
N SER A 46 3.25 -2.12 -3.30
CA SER A 46 2.95 -3.07 -4.37
C SER A 46 3.71 -2.81 -5.66
N LEU A 47 3.99 -1.54 -5.98
CA LEU A 47 4.77 -1.14 -7.14
C LEU A 47 6.27 -1.40 -6.92
N ILE A 48 6.79 -1.13 -5.72
CA ILE A 48 8.19 -1.33 -5.34
C ILE A 48 8.54 -2.82 -5.31
N GLU A 49 7.67 -3.65 -4.75
CA GLU A 49 7.88 -5.11 -4.66
C GLU A 49 7.66 -5.83 -6.00
N SER A 50 7.20 -5.12 -7.04
CA SER A 50 6.98 -5.69 -8.36
C SER A 50 8.21 -5.57 -9.23
N VAL A 51 8.57 -6.66 -9.91
CA VAL A 51 9.68 -6.69 -10.88
C VAL A 51 9.34 -5.85 -12.12
N GLU A 52 8.07 -5.78 -12.50
CA GLU A 52 7.59 -5.01 -13.65
C GLU A 52 6.56 -3.93 -13.25
N PRO A 53 6.43 -2.85 -14.04
CA PRO A 53 5.37 -1.86 -13.88
C PRO A 53 3.96 -2.49 -13.87
N LEU A 54 3.11 -2.08 -12.92
CA LEU A 54 1.78 -2.65 -12.75
C LEU A 54 0.70 -1.80 -13.42
N SER A 55 -0.31 -2.43 -14.01
CA SER A 55 -1.51 -1.72 -14.48
C SER A 55 -2.46 -1.39 -13.32
N SER A 56 -3.32 -0.37 -13.48
CA SER A 56 -4.41 -0.09 -12.53
C SER A 56 -5.31 -1.31 -12.29
N ALA A 57 -5.57 -2.10 -13.33
CA ALA A 57 -6.39 -3.30 -13.23
C ALA A 57 -5.70 -4.38 -12.38
N THR A 58 -4.38 -4.52 -12.51
CA THR A 58 -3.59 -5.43 -11.68
C THR A 58 -3.59 -4.98 -10.22
N LEU A 59 -3.37 -3.70 -9.95
CA LEU A 59 -3.40 -3.13 -8.60
C LEU A 59 -4.78 -3.32 -7.95
N SER A 60 -5.86 -3.07 -8.70
CA SER A 60 -7.24 -3.26 -8.22
C SER A 60 -7.50 -4.69 -7.77
N ARG A 61 -7.11 -5.69 -8.57
CA ARG A 61 -7.23 -7.11 -8.20
C ARG A 61 -6.32 -7.48 -7.03
N LYS A 62 -5.06 -7.06 -7.05
CA LYS A 62 -4.06 -7.41 -6.01
C LYS A 62 -4.43 -6.84 -4.64
N LEU A 63 -4.97 -5.63 -4.60
CA LEU A 63 -5.32 -4.94 -3.36
C LEU A 63 -6.79 -5.09 -2.97
N ASN A 64 -7.60 -5.77 -3.79
CA ASN A 64 -9.04 -5.90 -3.61
C ASN A 64 -9.75 -4.54 -3.44
N VAL A 65 -9.38 -3.58 -4.28
CA VAL A 65 -9.90 -2.20 -4.28
C VAL A 65 -10.56 -1.92 -5.62
N SER A 66 -11.66 -1.15 -5.64
CA SER A 66 -12.37 -0.83 -6.89
C SER A 66 -11.48 -0.08 -7.91
N PRO A 67 -11.71 -0.25 -9.22
CA PRO A 67 -10.96 0.48 -10.25
C PRO A 67 -11.00 2.00 -10.10
N ALA A 68 -12.14 2.55 -9.69
CA ALA A 68 -12.30 3.98 -9.43
C ALA A 68 -11.42 4.45 -8.27
N ASN A 69 -11.41 3.72 -7.15
CA ASN A 69 -10.58 4.05 -5.98
C ASN A 69 -9.09 3.94 -6.31
N ILE A 70 -8.68 2.90 -7.06
CA ILE A 70 -7.29 2.78 -7.52
C ILE A 70 -6.89 3.96 -8.38
N THR A 71 -7.74 4.39 -9.31
CA THR A 71 -7.46 5.55 -10.17
C THR A 71 -7.22 6.80 -9.34
N GLY A 72 -8.12 7.12 -8.41
CA GLY A 72 -7.96 8.29 -7.53
C GLY A 72 -6.82 8.17 -6.50
N ILE A 73 -6.37 6.96 -6.16
CA ILE A 73 -5.13 6.77 -5.37
C ILE A 73 -3.91 7.10 -6.23
N ILE A 74 -3.86 6.60 -7.47
CA ILE A 74 -2.75 6.86 -8.40
C ILE A 74 -2.66 8.34 -8.74
N ASP A 75 -3.78 9.02 -9.00
CA ASP A 75 -3.81 10.46 -9.30
C ASP A 75 -3.13 11.27 -8.19
N ARG A 76 -3.52 11.05 -6.93
CA ARG A 76 -2.92 11.72 -5.77
C ARG A 76 -1.45 11.35 -5.53
N LEU A 77 -1.02 10.16 -5.95
CA LEU A 77 0.39 9.76 -5.87
C LEU A 77 1.21 10.43 -6.98
N GLU A 78 0.62 10.61 -8.17
CA GLU A 78 1.23 11.28 -9.31
C GLU A 78 1.35 12.80 -9.05
N GLU A 79 0.31 13.42 -8.46
CA GLU A 79 0.35 14.82 -7.98
C GLU A 79 1.47 15.07 -6.96
N LYS A 80 1.78 14.06 -6.13
CA LYS A 80 2.88 14.09 -5.17
C LYS A 80 4.24 13.77 -5.79
N GLY A 81 4.29 13.46 -7.09
CA GLY A 81 5.51 13.05 -7.79
C GLY A 81 6.09 11.73 -7.30
N LEU A 82 5.25 10.82 -6.78
CA LEU A 82 5.68 9.52 -6.24
C LEU A 82 5.57 8.37 -7.25
N VAL A 83 4.64 8.50 -8.21
CA VAL A 83 4.44 7.54 -9.30
C VAL A 83 4.31 8.29 -10.62
N LYS A 84 4.51 7.58 -11.73
CA LYS A 84 4.28 8.07 -13.08
C LYS A 84 3.51 7.03 -13.89
N ARG A 85 2.61 7.49 -14.74
CA ARG A 85 1.97 6.63 -15.76
C ARG A 85 2.83 6.56 -17.01
N LEU A 86 3.16 5.34 -17.42
CA LEU A 86 3.84 5.06 -18.67
C LEU A 86 2.83 4.88 -19.80
N LYS A 87 3.00 5.62 -20.90
CA LYS A 87 2.28 5.34 -22.16
C LYS A 87 2.98 4.18 -22.87
N LYS A 88 2.35 3.00 -22.89
CA LYS A 88 2.75 1.90 -23.79
C LYS A 88 1.81 1.91 -25.00
N GLN A 89 2.35 1.74 -26.22
CA GLN A 89 1.54 1.51 -27.42
C GLN A 89 0.61 0.30 -27.18
N GLY A 90 -0.71 0.48 -27.32
CA GLY A 90 -1.70 -0.60 -27.17
C GLY A 90 -2.59 -0.56 -25.91
N ASP A 91 -2.72 0.58 -25.24
CA ASP A 91 -3.73 0.83 -24.19
C ASP A 91 -3.57 0.00 -22.90
N ARG A 92 -2.35 -0.05 -22.35
CA ARG A 92 -2.14 -0.39 -20.94
C ARG A 92 -1.34 0.71 -20.28
N ARG A 93 -2.02 1.55 -19.49
CA ARG A 93 -1.42 2.56 -18.62
C ARG A 93 -0.70 1.84 -17.49
N ALA A 94 0.53 1.41 -17.76
CA ALA A 94 1.40 0.84 -16.75
C ALA A 94 1.82 1.95 -15.79
N ILE A 95 1.90 1.64 -14.51
CA ILE A 95 2.28 2.57 -13.45
C ILE A 95 3.63 2.10 -12.94
N GLU A 96 4.57 3.02 -12.91
CA GLU A 96 5.88 2.82 -12.36
C GLU A 96 6.06 3.79 -11.20
N TYR A 97 6.74 3.36 -10.15
CA TYR A 97 7.15 4.28 -9.12
C TYR A 97 8.27 5.20 -9.64
N THR A 98 8.38 6.40 -9.08
CA THR A 98 9.48 7.31 -9.45
C THR A 98 10.65 7.10 -8.49
N GLN A 99 11.80 6.70 -9.06
CA GLN A 99 13.03 6.39 -8.31
C GLN A 99 13.48 7.56 -7.40
N ASN A 100 13.21 8.79 -7.82
CA ASN A 100 13.75 10.01 -7.19
C ASN A 100 13.23 10.30 -5.77
N TYR A 101 12.21 9.61 -5.27
CA TYR A 101 11.65 9.91 -3.94
C TYR A 101 11.61 8.70 -2.98
N ILE A 102 11.54 7.49 -3.55
CA ILE A 102 11.38 6.25 -2.79
C ILE A 102 12.73 5.75 -2.28
N ASP A 103 13.79 5.88 -3.09
CA ASP A 103 15.13 5.38 -2.79
C ASP A 103 15.83 6.15 -1.66
N GLU A 104 15.67 7.48 -1.56
CA GLU A 104 16.30 8.25 -0.48
C GLU A 104 15.65 8.07 0.89
N LYS A 105 14.40 7.60 0.94
CA LYS A 105 13.58 7.57 2.17
C LYS A 105 13.36 6.17 2.73
N LEU A 106 13.08 5.17 1.90
CA LEU A 106 12.92 3.79 2.37
C LEU A 106 14.25 3.12 2.71
N SER A 107 15.33 3.44 1.99
CA SER A 107 16.69 2.96 2.30
C SER A 107 17.23 3.42 3.66
N ARG A 108 16.66 4.50 4.23
CA ARG A 108 16.98 4.99 5.58
C ARG A 108 16.23 4.22 6.68
N GLU A 109 15.08 3.62 6.39
CA GLU A 109 14.23 2.94 7.39
C GLU A 109 14.52 1.43 7.51
N GLU A 110 14.90 0.74 6.45
CA GLU A 110 15.36 -0.67 6.54
C GLU A 110 16.62 -0.79 7.43
N LYS A 111 17.50 0.23 7.42
CA LYS A 111 18.70 0.29 8.27
C LYS A 111 18.42 0.63 9.74
N THR A 112 17.24 1.15 10.05
CA THR A 112 16.88 1.59 11.41
C THR A 112 16.09 0.52 12.18
N THR A 113 15.37 -0.36 11.48
CA THR A 113 14.57 -1.44 12.10
C THR A 113 15.39 -2.71 12.39
N LEU A 114 16.61 -2.83 11.85
CA LEU A 114 17.57 -3.91 12.13
C LEU A 114 18.60 -3.54 13.23
N ARG A 115 18.29 -2.63 14.16
CA ARG A 115 19.11 -2.34 15.33
C ARG A 115 18.39 -2.67 16.62
#